data_AF-A0A0F9EBV6-F1
#
_entry.id   AF-A0A0F9EBV6-F1
#
_cell.length_a   1.000
_cell.length_b   1.000
_cell.length_c   1.000
_cell.angle_alpha   90.00
_cell.angle_beta   90.00
_cell.angle_gamma   90.00
#
_symmetry.space_group_name_H-M   'P 1'
#
loop_
_entity.id
_entity.type
_entity.pdbx_description
1 polymer ?
#
loop_
_entity_poly.entity_id
_entity_poly.type
_entity_poly.pdbx_seq_one_letter_code
_entity_poly.pdbx_strand_id
1 'polypeptide(L)'
;MAFGGLSNIKGLEGLSGFDALGFLSGVGKFLVIILLFGAAAGILYWWLTTKKNKVLNNKKIFWFEEVNGNMTAVDEDVASELTIPGTNINVFYIKRKDMYLPRPVKRMGKDAYWFCIRNNREIVNFKMKNLNKEMSESNLDFDHTDMRYALTNLKELIKRNYRDKATVWWREYKDVIAIVIFVFVLTLSFFFIISKVGTLIDKIGVLIDHADQLIKLAETKASSGIVIK
;
A
#
# COMPACT_ATOMS: atom_id res chain seq x y z
N MET A 1 -8.28 21.29 -27.62
CA MET A 1 -6.84 20.96 -27.47
C MET A 1 -6.63 20.65 -25.99
N ALA A 2 -6.27 19.46 -25.50
CA ALA A 2 -5.66 18.28 -26.07
C ALA A 2 -6.28 17.03 -25.40
N PHE A 3 -6.92 16.16 -26.19
CA PHE A 3 -7.42 14.84 -25.78
C PHE A 3 -6.94 13.74 -26.75
N GLY A 4 -5.83 13.99 -27.48
CA GLY A 4 -5.32 13.12 -28.54
C GLY A 4 -4.14 12.21 -28.14
N GLY A 5 -3.90 12.01 -26.84
CA GLY A 5 -2.65 11.36 -26.37
C GLY A 5 -2.74 9.89 -25.98
N LEU A 6 -3.94 9.31 -25.85
CA LEU A 6 -4.10 7.94 -25.31
C LEU A 6 -4.29 6.86 -26.38
N SER A 7 -4.32 7.20 -27.67
CA SER A 7 -4.63 6.25 -28.74
C SER A 7 -3.44 5.42 -29.24
N ASN A 8 -2.22 5.61 -28.74
CA ASN A 8 -1.02 4.98 -29.28
C ASN A 8 -0.31 3.98 -28.33
N ILE A 9 -1.03 3.43 -27.34
CA ILE A 9 -0.51 2.30 -26.57
C ILE A 9 -0.69 1.02 -27.40
N LYS A 10 0.36 0.64 -28.14
CA LYS A 10 0.45 -0.65 -28.85
C LYS A 10 0.26 -1.79 -27.84
N GLY A 11 -0.91 -2.43 -27.90
CA GLY A 11 -1.36 -3.46 -26.95
C GLY A 11 -2.84 -3.34 -26.56
N LEU A 12 -3.45 -2.17 -26.73
CA LEU A 12 -4.88 -1.97 -26.48
C LEU A 12 -5.79 -2.33 -27.68
N GLU A 13 -5.20 -2.55 -28.86
CA GLU A 13 -5.93 -2.86 -30.10
C GLU A 13 -6.57 -4.27 -30.10
N GLY A 14 -6.17 -5.16 -29.18
CA GLY A 14 -6.82 -6.45 -28.97
C GLY A 14 -8.05 -6.42 -28.04
N LEU A 15 -8.33 -5.28 -27.40
CA LEU A 15 -9.46 -5.09 -26.48
C LEU A 15 -10.66 -4.39 -27.15
N SER A 16 -10.50 -3.88 -28.36
CA SER A 16 -11.54 -3.14 -29.10
C SER A 16 -12.56 -4.04 -29.83
N GLY A 17 -12.31 -5.36 -29.91
CA GLY A 17 -13.21 -6.35 -30.52
C GLY A 17 -14.13 -7.09 -29.54
N PHE A 18 -14.00 -6.84 -28.23
CA PHE A 18 -15.01 -7.27 -27.27
C PHE A 18 -16.13 -6.24 -27.27
N ASP A 19 -17.35 -6.64 -27.66
CA ASP A 19 -18.59 -5.88 -27.45
C ASP A 19 -18.85 -5.73 -25.94
N ALA A 20 -18.00 -4.96 -25.26
CA ALA A 20 -18.03 -4.70 -23.83
C ALA A 20 -19.33 -3.99 -23.42
N LEU A 21 -19.95 -3.28 -24.36
CA LEU A 21 -21.25 -2.61 -24.18
C LEU A 21 -22.42 -3.61 -24.08
N GLY A 22 -22.37 -4.75 -24.78
CA GLY A 22 -23.42 -5.79 -24.73
C GLY A 22 -23.26 -6.74 -23.54
N PHE A 23 -22.03 -7.07 -23.18
CA PHE A 23 -21.72 -7.91 -22.01
C PHE A 23 -22.03 -7.20 -20.68
N LEU A 24 -22.10 -5.87 -20.67
CA LEU A 24 -22.54 -5.07 -19.52
C LEU A 24 -24.07 -5.12 -19.24
N SER A 25 -24.83 -5.92 -19.98
CA SER A 25 -26.19 -6.31 -19.58
C SER A 25 -26.11 -7.29 -18.39
N GLY A 26 -26.77 -6.95 -17.28
CA GLY A 26 -26.98 -7.74 -16.05
C GLY A 26 -25.81 -8.61 -15.54
N VAL A 27 -25.58 -9.74 -16.21
CA VAL A 27 -24.63 -10.79 -15.85
C VAL A 27 -23.17 -10.32 -15.93
N GLY A 28 -22.77 -9.53 -16.93
CA GLY A 28 -21.37 -9.09 -16.99
C GLY A 28 -21.03 -8.04 -15.94
N LYS A 29 -21.99 -7.20 -15.52
CA LYS A 29 -21.80 -6.33 -14.35
C LYS A 29 -21.55 -7.14 -13.07
N PHE A 30 -22.29 -8.24 -12.89
CA PHE A 30 -22.09 -9.15 -11.76
C PHE A 30 -20.72 -9.83 -11.79
N LEU A 31 -20.26 -10.31 -12.95
CA LEU A 31 -18.91 -10.89 -13.11
C LEU A 31 -17.79 -9.87 -12.83
N VAL A 32 -17.95 -8.62 -13.30
CA VAL A 32 -16.99 -7.54 -13.02
C VAL A 32 -16.93 -7.24 -11.53
N ILE A 33 -18.08 -7.23 -10.84
CA ILE A 33 -18.13 -7.05 -9.38
C ILE A 33 -17.41 -8.21 -8.66
N ILE A 34 -17.64 -9.46 -9.05
CA ILE A 34 -16.94 -10.62 -8.46
C ILE A 34 -15.44 -10.51 -8.67
N LEU A 35 -14.99 -10.13 -9.87
CA LEU A 35 -13.57 -9.98 -10.19
C LEU A 35 -12.94 -8.85 -9.36
N LEU A 36 -13.65 -7.72 -9.21
CA LEU A 36 -13.22 -6.63 -8.32
C LEU A 36 -13.12 -7.07 -6.86
N PHE A 37 -14.10 -7.82 -6.36
CA PHE A 37 -14.06 -8.38 -5.00
C PHE A 37 -12.91 -9.38 -4.84
N GLY A 38 -12.65 -10.23 -5.83
CA GLY A 38 -11.52 -11.15 -5.84
C GLY A 38 -10.18 -10.42 -5.85
N ALA A 39 -10.04 -9.36 -6.64
CA ALA A 39 -8.85 -8.52 -6.67
C ALA A 39 -8.64 -7.80 -5.32
N ALA A 40 -9.70 -7.22 -4.74
CA ALA A 40 -9.63 -6.58 -3.43
C ALA A 40 -9.25 -7.57 -2.32
N ALA A 41 -9.85 -8.76 -2.31
CA ALA A 41 -9.50 -9.84 -1.38
C ALA A 41 -8.05 -10.30 -1.55
N GLY A 42 -7.57 -10.43 -2.79
CA GLY A 42 -6.18 -10.78 -3.10
C GLY A 42 -5.18 -9.74 -2.59
N ILE A 43 -5.46 -8.45 -2.81
CA ILE A 43 -4.63 -7.34 -2.31
C ILE A 43 -4.61 -7.35 -0.78
N LEU A 44 -5.77 -7.54 -0.13
CA LEU A 44 -5.88 -7.55 1.32
C LEU A 44 -5.14 -8.76 1.93
N TYR A 45 -5.26 -9.94 1.33
CA TYR A 45 -4.51 -11.13 1.73
C TYR A 45 -2.99 -10.94 1.58
N TRP A 46 -2.54 -10.38 0.46
CA TRP A 46 -1.12 -10.06 0.25
C TRP A 46 -0.60 -9.04 1.27
N TRP A 47 -1.39 -8.02 1.59
CA TRP A 47 -1.04 -7.04 2.61
C TRP A 47 -0.95 -7.65 4.02
N LEU A 48 -1.91 -8.51 4.40
CA LEU A 48 -1.89 -9.19 5.69
C LEU A 48 -0.70 -10.16 5.81
N THR A 49 -0.40 -10.93 4.77
CA THR A 49 0.72 -11.88 4.75
C THR A 49 2.06 -11.16 4.80
N THR A 50 2.24 -10.07 4.03
CA THR A 50 3.46 -9.26 4.10
C THR A 50 3.64 -8.59 5.46
N LYS A 51 2.55 -8.10 6.08
CA LYS A 51 2.58 -7.55 7.45
C LYS A 51 2.96 -8.61 8.48
N LYS A 52 2.36 -9.81 8.41
CA LYS A 52 2.71 -10.93 9.29
C LYS A 52 4.18 -11.33 9.14
N ASN A 53 4.68 -11.41 7.92
CA ASN A 53 6.09 -11.72 7.65
C ASN A 53 7.04 -10.66 8.22
N LYS A 54 6.68 -9.37 8.15
CA LYS A 54 7.47 -8.28 8.77
C LYS A 54 7.51 -8.36 10.29
N VAL A 55 6.41 -8.79 10.92
CA VAL A 55 6.33 -8.95 12.39
C VAL A 55 7.14 -10.16 12.85
N LEU A 56 7.06 -11.27 12.10
CA LEU A 56 7.81 -12.49 12.40
C LEU A 56 9.32 -12.31 12.16
N ASN A 57 9.69 -11.67 11.05
CA ASN A 57 11.08 -11.43 10.66
C ASN A 57 11.50 -10.00 11.03
N ASN A 58 11.47 -9.68 12.32
CA ASN A 58 11.86 -8.35 12.81
C ASN A 58 13.24 -8.32 13.47
N LYS A 59 13.86 -9.48 13.73
CA LYS A 59 15.16 -9.55 14.41
C LYS A 59 16.28 -9.45 13.39
N LYS A 60 17.06 -8.38 13.43
CA LYS A 60 18.24 -8.19 12.59
C LYS A 60 19.46 -8.84 13.25
N ILE A 61 20.16 -9.64 12.47
CA ILE A 61 21.39 -10.31 12.87
C ILE A 61 22.53 -9.75 12.01
N PHE A 62 23.55 -9.25 12.67
CA PHE A 62 24.78 -8.81 12.02
C PHE A 62 25.89 -9.81 12.32
N TRP A 63 26.49 -10.33 11.27
CA TRP A 63 27.58 -11.29 11.33
C TRP A 63 28.91 -10.57 11.23
N PHE A 64 29.81 -10.91 12.15
CA PHE A 64 31.17 -10.43 12.18
C PHE A 64 32.13 -11.60 12.10
N GLU A 65 33.23 -11.42 11.39
CA GLU A 65 34.33 -12.37 11.35
C GLU A 65 35.64 -11.64 11.65
N GLU A 66 36.57 -12.37 12.26
CA GLU A 66 37.92 -11.88 12.50
C GLU A 66 38.74 -12.06 11.22
N VAL A 67 39.00 -10.95 10.53
CA VAL A 67 39.81 -10.93 9.30
C VAL A 67 41.09 -10.16 9.62
N ASN A 68 42.23 -10.84 9.56
CA ASN A 68 43.55 -10.27 9.87
C ASN A 68 43.62 -9.61 11.27
N GLY A 69 43.02 -10.26 12.29
CA GLY A 69 42.99 -9.76 13.66
C GLY A 69 42.02 -8.60 13.92
N ASN A 70 41.25 -8.18 12.89
CA ASN A 70 40.24 -7.14 13.02
C ASN A 70 38.84 -7.73 12.86
N MET A 71 37.93 -7.31 13.74
CA MET A 71 36.51 -7.65 13.63
C MET A 71 35.86 -6.86 12.50
N THR A 72 35.42 -7.54 11.45
CA THR A 72 34.79 -6.93 10.28
C THR A 72 33.36 -7.48 10.11
N ALA A 73 32.43 -6.62 9.69
CA ALA A 73 31.06 -7.04 9.40
C ALA A 73 31.04 -7.75 8.04
N VAL A 74 30.55 -8.98 8.01
CA VAL A 74 30.56 -9.83 6.81
C VAL A 74 29.18 -9.93 6.16
N ASP A 75 28.12 -10.02 6.97
CA ASP A 75 26.77 -10.30 6.44
C ASP A 75 25.68 -9.73 7.36
N GLU A 76 24.51 -9.42 6.80
CA GLU A 76 23.29 -9.05 7.54
C GLU A 76 22.18 -10.04 7.19
N ASP A 77 21.54 -10.58 8.22
CA ASP A 77 20.39 -11.46 8.08
C ASP A 77 19.22 -11.02 8.94
N VAL A 78 18.06 -11.60 8.66
CA VAL A 78 16.86 -11.43 9.46
C VAL A 78 16.44 -12.79 10.01
N ALA A 79 16.13 -12.82 11.30
CA ALA A 79 15.68 -14.00 12.01
C ALA A 79 14.24 -13.85 12.52
N SER A 80 13.55 -14.99 12.59
CA SER A 80 12.27 -15.15 13.27
C SER A 80 12.46 -15.80 14.63
N GLU A 81 11.85 -15.22 15.67
CA GLU A 81 11.80 -15.86 16.99
C GLU A 81 10.71 -16.95 16.98
N LEU A 82 11.11 -18.19 17.26
CA LEU A 82 10.24 -19.35 17.35
C LEU A 82 10.30 -19.90 18.78
N THR A 83 9.15 -20.23 19.35
CA THR A 83 9.08 -20.94 20.64
C THR A 83 8.96 -22.43 20.35
N ILE A 84 9.83 -23.25 20.94
CA ILE A 84 9.78 -24.70 20.76
C ILE A 84 8.52 -25.23 21.48
N PRO A 85 7.63 -25.95 20.79
CA PRO A 85 6.37 -26.42 21.37
C PRO A 85 6.62 -27.30 22.60
N GLY A 86 5.85 -27.08 23.66
CA GLY A 86 6.00 -27.80 24.92
C GLY A 86 7.18 -27.33 25.80
N THR A 87 7.87 -26.25 25.42
CA THR A 87 8.95 -25.66 26.23
C THR A 87 8.81 -24.14 26.33
N ASN A 88 9.53 -23.52 27.28
CA ASN A 88 9.67 -22.07 27.37
C ASN A 88 10.94 -21.55 26.65
N ILE A 89 11.50 -22.35 25.75
CA ILE A 89 12.74 -22.02 25.05
C ILE A 89 12.40 -21.35 23.72
N ASN A 90 12.93 -20.14 23.54
CA ASN A 90 12.86 -19.42 22.28
C ASN A 90 14.18 -19.62 21.51
N VAL A 91 14.06 -19.83 20.20
CA VAL A 91 15.17 -19.94 19.26
C VAL A 91 14.97 -18.95 18.13
N PHE A 92 16.08 -18.49 17.54
CA PHE A 92 16.07 -17.66 16.34
C PHE A 92 16.27 -18.55 15.13
N TYR A 93 15.34 -18.53 14.20
CA TYR A 93 15.47 -19.21 12.92
C TYR A 93 15.86 -18.21 11.83
N ILE A 94 16.97 -18.48 11.16
CA ILE A 94 17.50 -17.65 10.07
C ILE A 94 17.20 -18.35 8.75
N LYS A 95 16.21 -17.85 8.03
CA LYS A 95 15.72 -18.49 6.80
C LYS A 95 16.78 -18.58 5.70
N ARG A 96 17.67 -17.59 5.58
CA ARG A 96 18.68 -17.53 4.50
C ARG A 96 19.78 -18.59 4.65
N LYS A 97 20.17 -18.91 5.90
CA LYS A 97 21.21 -19.91 6.22
C LYS A 97 20.63 -21.25 6.68
N ASP A 98 19.31 -21.36 6.74
CA ASP A 98 18.55 -22.50 7.27
C ASP A 98 19.10 -23.01 8.62
N MET A 99 19.28 -22.07 9.56
CA MET A 99 19.96 -22.32 10.82
C MET A 99 19.12 -21.87 12.01
N TYR A 100 19.17 -22.66 13.09
CA TYR A 100 18.60 -22.32 14.38
C TYR A 100 19.70 -21.86 15.34
N LEU A 101 19.51 -20.70 15.95
CA LEU A 101 20.36 -20.17 16.99
C LEU A 101 19.60 -20.10 18.32
N PRO A 102 20.26 -20.34 19.45
CA PRO A 102 19.67 -20.03 20.75
C PRO A 102 19.39 -18.52 20.85
N ARG A 103 18.34 -18.14 21.58
CA ARG A 103 18.01 -16.73 21.77
C ARG A 103 19.22 -15.97 22.38
N PRO A 104 19.77 -14.97 21.68
CA PRO A 104 20.88 -14.19 22.20
C PRO A 104 20.46 -13.36 23.42
N VAL A 105 21.34 -13.31 24.41
CA VAL A 105 21.14 -12.54 25.65
C VAL A 105 21.55 -11.08 25.45
N LYS A 106 22.62 -10.83 24.69
CA LYS A 106 23.17 -9.49 24.50
C LYS A 106 22.57 -8.84 23.25
N ARG A 107 21.84 -7.75 23.48
CA ARG A 107 21.23 -6.92 22.43
C ARG A 107 22.07 -5.68 22.19
N MET A 108 22.23 -5.33 20.91
CA MET A 108 22.91 -4.11 20.45
C MET A 108 21.94 -2.96 20.16
N GLY A 109 20.69 -3.30 19.81
CA GLY A 109 19.59 -2.36 19.63
C GLY A 109 18.24 -3.00 19.98
N LYS A 110 17.14 -2.32 19.68
CA LYS A 110 15.77 -2.79 19.99
C LYS A 110 15.50 -4.21 19.46
N ASP A 111 15.99 -4.51 18.26
CA ASP A 111 15.88 -5.82 17.60
C ASP A 111 17.14 -6.20 16.82
N ALA A 112 18.30 -5.67 17.21
CA ALA A 112 19.58 -5.90 16.55
C ALA A 112 20.53 -6.72 17.43
N TYR A 113 21.06 -7.80 16.87
CA TYR A 113 21.93 -8.76 17.55
C TYR A 113 23.18 -9.00 16.74
N TRP A 114 24.33 -9.01 17.43
CA TRP A 114 25.63 -9.15 16.80
C TRP A 114 26.23 -10.49 17.17
N PHE A 115 26.71 -11.20 16.16
CA PHE A 115 27.34 -12.50 16.30
C PHE A 115 28.72 -12.46 15.65
N CYS A 116 29.71 -13.00 16.36
CA CYS A 116 31.06 -13.19 15.86
C CYS A 116 31.24 -14.67 15.53
N ILE A 117 31.69 -14.97 14.31
CA ILE A 117 32.17 -16.30 13.95
C ILE A 117 33.67 -16.31 14.23
N ARG A 118 34.07 -17.08 15.24
CA ARG A 118 35.46 -17.24 15.62
C ARG A 118 36.22 -18.14 14.63
N ASN A 119 37.54 -18.16 14.71
CA ASN A 119 38.40 -19.02 13.89
C ASN A 119 38.09 -20.53 14.03
N ASN A 120 37.56 -20.95 15.19
CA ASN A 120 37.07 -22.31 15.43
C ASN A 120 35.63 -22.57 14.95
N ARG A 121 35.04 -21.64 14.19
CA ARG A 121 33.65 -21.63 13.71
C ARG A 121 32.59 -21.58 14.81
N GLU A 122 32.95 -21.23 16.04
CA GLU A 122 31.95 -20.95 17.08
C GLU A 122 31.27 -19.62 16.83
N ILE A 123 29.95 -19.64 16.91
CA ILE A 123 29.10 -18.45 16.79
C ILE A 123 28.87 -17.88 18.18
N VAL A 124 29.44 -16.72 18.46
CA VAL A 124 29.37 -16.09 19.78
C VAL A 124 28.61 -14.77 19.70
N ASN A 125 27.55 -14.65 20.50
CA ASN A 125 26.85 -13.38 20.66
C ASN A 125 27.68 -12.41 21.51
N PHE A 126 27.97 -11.24 20.94
CA PHE A 126 28.75 -10.20 21.62
C PHE A 126 28.03 -8.86 21.60
N LYS A 127 28.53 -7.94 22.42
CA LYS A 127 28.06 -6.56 22.52
C LYS A 127 29.28 -5.66 22.43
N MET A 128 29.17 -4.50 21.77
CA MET A 128 30.18 -3.47 21.95
C MET A 128 30.24 -3.08 23.42
N LYS A 129 31.45 -2.80 23.89
CA LYS A 129 31.62 -2.17 25.19
C LYS A 129 30.96 -0.79 25.18
N ASN A 130 30.46 -0.39 26.34
CA ASN A 130 29.89 0.93 26.48
C ASN A 130 31.03 1.95 26.48
N LEU A 131 31.24 2.63 25.35
CA LEU A 131 32.29 3.64 25.20
C LEU A 131 32.19 4.72 26.29
N ASN A 132 30.99 5.10 26.73
CA ASN A 132 30.86 6.09 27.82
C ASN A 132 31.40 5.56 29.14
N LYS A 133 31.25 4.25 29.39
CA LYS A 133 31.81 3.62 30.59
C LYS A 133 33.33 3.57 30.50
N GLU A 134 33.89 3.18 29.35
CA GLU A 134 35.34 3.20 29.14
C GLU A 134 35.93 4.62 29.16
N MET A 135 35.25 5.61 28.59
CA MET A 135 35.68 7.02 28.63
C MET A 135 35.65 7.59 30.04
N SER A 136 34.60 7.29 30.81
CA SER A 136 34.51 7.65 32.23
C SER A 136 35.59 6.95 33.07
N GLU A 137 35.86 5.66 32.80
CA GLU A 137 36.96 4.93 33.43
C GLU A 137 38.34 5.49 33.02
N SER A 138 38.43 6.14 31.86
CA SER A 138 39.67 6.74 31.32
C SER A 138 39.86 8.21 31.71
N ASN A 139 38.98 8.80 32.53
CA ASN A 139 38.96 10.23 32.87
C ASN A 139 38.99 11.16 31.63
N LEU A 140 38.44 10.71 30.50
CA LEU A 140 38.26 11.54 29.32
C LEU A 140 36.91 12.25 29.46
N ASP A 141 36.88 13.33 30.24
CA ASP A 141 35.73 14.21 30.30
C ASP A 141 35.62 14.97 28.97
N PHE A 142 34.73 14.50 28.11
CA PHE A 142 34.32 15.25 26.94
C PHE A 142 33.51 16.45 27.39
N ASP A 143 33.96 17.66 27.04
CA ASP A 143 33.16 18.86 27.21
C ASP A 143 31.97 18.84 26.23
N HIS A 144 30.88 18.20 26.65
CA HIS A 144 29.66 18.06 25.88
C HIS A 144 28.92 19.39 25.69
N THR A 145 29.36 20.45 26.38
CA THR A 145 28.70 21.76 26.38
C THR A 145 28.80 22.40 25.01
N ASP A 146 29.98 22.39 24.40
CA ASP A 146 30.21 22.94 23.06
C ASP A 146 29.41 22.22 21.98
N MET A 147 29.33 20.89 22.08
CA MET A 147 28.57 20.09 21.12
C MET A 147 27.05 20.31 21.26
N ARG A 148 26.56 20.55 22.48
CA ARG A 148 25.16 20.93 22.72
C ARG A 148 24.84 22.32 22.17
N TYR A 149 25.75 23.28 22.33
CA TYR A 149 25.59 24.61 21.73
C TYR A 149 25.60 24.55 20.20
N ALA A 150 26.52 23.79 19.60
CA ALA A 150 26.57 23.58 18.16
C ALA A 150 25.28 22.96 17.62
N LEU A 151 24.73 21.94 18.30
CA LEU A 151 23.48 21.29 17.91
C LEU A 151 22.28 22.24 18.00
N THR A 152 22.23 23.09 19.03
CA THR A 152 21.15 24.07 19.22
C THR A 152 21.20 25.14 18.13
N ASN A 153 22.40 25.66 17.83
CA ASN A 153 22.61 26.61 16.73
C ASN A 153 22.24 26.01 15.36
N LEU A 154 22.61 24.75 15.12
CA LEU A 154 22.26 24.06 13.88
C LEU A 154 20.75 23.86 13.76
N LYS A 155 20.07 23.47 14.84
CA LYS A 155 18.61 23.33 14.86
C LYS A 155 17.90 24.64 14.51
N GLU A 156 18.34 25.76 15.07
CA GLU A 156 17.71 27.05 14.79
C GLU A 156 18.01 27.52 13.36
N LEU A 157 19.21 27.28 12.84
CA LEU A 157 19.56 27.52 11.43
C LEU A 157 18.68 26.70 10.47
N ILE A 158 18.46 25.42 10.77
CA ILE A 158 17.60 24.54 9.95
C ILE A 158 16.15 25.02 10.02
N LYS A 159 15.65 25.32 11.22
CA LYS A 159 14.30 25.83 11.41
C LYS A 159 14.05 27.12 10.62
N ARG A 160 14.96 28.09 10.74
CA ARG A 160 14.86 29.39 10.04
C ARG A 160 14.96 29.25 8.52
N ASN A 161 15.79 28.34 8.02
CA ASN A 161 15.99 28.18 6.57
C ASN A 161 15.01 27.22 5.90
N TYR A 162 14.51 26.21 6.61
CA TYR A 162 13.69 25.15 6.02
C TYR A 162 12.29 25.08 6.61
N ARG A 163 12.09 25.24 7.92
CA ARG A 163 10.73 25.12 8.49
C ARG A 163 9.89 26.36 8.25
N ASP A 164 10.48 27.53 8.46
CA ASP A 164 9.75 28.80 8.36
C ASP A 164 9.68 29.31 6.91
N LYS A 165 10.62 28.88 6.05
CA LYS A 165 10.62 29.19 4.61
C LYS A 165 10.00 28.10 3.74
N ALA A 166 9.81 26.87 4.24
CA ALA A 166 9.02 25.88 3.50
C ALA A 166 7.59 26.39 3.42
N THR A 167 7.24 26.90 2.25
CA THR A 167 5.85 27.09 1.86
C THR A 167 5.11 25.82 2.20
N VAL A 168 4.08 25.94 3.06
CA VAL A 168 3.34 24.76 3.51
C VAL A 168 2.88 24.00 2.27
N TRP A 169 3.22 22.73 2.16
CA TRP A 169 3.10 21.94 0.93
C TRP A 169 1.72 22.08 0.27
N TRP A 170 0.63 22.16 1.06
CA TRP A 170 -0.72 22.35 0.53
C TRP A 170 -0.91 23.66 -0.26
N ARG A 171 -0.12 24.71 0.03
CA ARG A 171 -0.14 25.98 -0.72
C ARG A 171 0.50 25.82 -2.09
N GLU A 172 1.53 24.99 -2.19
CA GLU A 172 2.20 24.68 -3.46
C GLU A 172 1.30 23.82 -4.36
N TYR A 173 0.57 22.87 -3.77
CA TYR A 173 -0.32 21.96 -4.50
C TYR A 173 -1.79 22.39 -4.54
N LYS A 174 -2.13 23.62 -4.12
CA LYS A 174 -3.53 24.07 -4.00
C LYS A 174 -4.29 23.93 -5.33
N ASP A 175 -3.63 24.21 -6.45
CA ASP A 175 -4.25 24.18 -7.78
C ASP A 175 -4.48 22.73 -8.23
N VAL A 176 -3.54 21.82 -7.93
CA VAL A 176 -3.70 20.39 -8.21
C VAL A 176 -4.84 19.79 -7.38
N ILE A 177 -4.91 20.13 -6.09
CA ILE A 177 -5.99 19.68 -5.21
C ILE A 177 -7.35 20.20 -5.72
N ALA A 178 -7.42 21.46 -6.15
CA ALA A 178 -8.64 22.04 -6.73
C ALA A 178 -9.07 21.30 -8.00
N ILE A 179 -8.13 20.96 -8.89
CA ILE A 179 -8.41 20.17 -10.10
C ILE A 179 -8.95 18.78 -9.75
N VAL A 180 -8.35 18.08 -8.78
CA VAL A 180 -8.81 16.75 -8.35
C VAL A 180 -10.24 16.80 -7.80
N ILE A 181 -10.53 17.79 -6.94
CA ILE A 181 -11.89 17.99 -6.40
C ILE A 181 -12.87 18.31 -7.54
N PHE A 182 -12.47 19.17 -8.49
CA PHE A 182 -13.30 19.52 -9.63
C PHE A 182 -13.64 18.31 -10.51
N VAL A 183 -12.63 17.49 -10.87
CA VAL A 183 -12.83 16.26 -11.65
C VAL A 183 -13.75 15.28 -10.91
N PHE A 184 -13.59 15.16 -9.59
CA PHE A 184 -14.45 14.30 -8.77
C PHE A 184 -15.92 14.75 -8.79
N VAL A 185 -16.18 16.05 -8.55
CA VAL A 185 -17.53 16.62 -8.60
C VAL A 185 -18.15 16.50 -9.98
N LEU A 186 -17.36 16.74 -11.03
CA LEU A 186 -17.79 16.60 -12.42
C LEU A 186 -18.16 15.15 -12.76
N THR A 187 -17.39 14.18 -12.29
CA THR A 187 -17.68 12.74 -12.47
C THR A 187 -18.96 12.32 -11.76
N LEU A 188 -19.18 12.78 -10.51
CA LEU A 188 -20.43 12.55 -9.79
C LEU A 188 -21.63 13.19 -10.50
N SER A 189 -21.44 14.37 -11.08
CA SER A 189 -22.49 15.06 -11.83
C SER A 189 -22.89 14.28 -13.08
N PHE A 190 -21.92 13.78 -13.86
CA PHE A 190 -22.21 12.92 -15.02
C PHE A 190 -22.90 11.62 -14.62
N PHE A 191 -22.45 10.98 -13.54
CA PHE A 191 -23.10 9.78 -13.02
C PHE A 191 -24.57 10.02 -12.68
N PHE A 192 -24.87 11.15 -12.03
CA PHE A 192 -26.24 11.54 -11.71
C PHE A 192 -27.08 11.80 -12.96
N ILE A 193 -26.53 12.51 -13.95
CA ILE A 193 -27.22 12.77 -15.23
C ILE A 193 -27.55 11.46 -15.93
N ILE A 194 -26.60 10.54 -16.05
CA ILE A 194 -26.81 9.23 -16.69
C ILE A 194 -27.91 8.44 -15.95
N SER A 195 -27.89 8.44 -14.61
CA SER A 195 -28.93 7.80 -13.81
C SER A 195 -30.32 8.39 -14.09
N LYS A 196 -30.44 9.72 -14.20
CA LYS A 196 -31.72 10.38 -14.51
C LYS A 196 -32.17 10.14 -15.95
N VAL A 197 -31.27 10.18 -16.92
CA VAL A 197 -31.56 9.88 -18.32
C VAL A 197 -32.06 8.45 -18.47
N GLY A 198 -31.45 7.47 -17.79
CA GLY A 198 -31.94 6.10 -17.75
C GLY A 198 -33.40 6.03 -17.29
N THR A 199 -33.74 6.69 -16.18
CA THR A 199 -35.14 6.72 -15.70
C THR A 199 -36.11 7.44 -16.64
N LEU A 200 -35.64 8.39 -17.44
CA LEU A 200 -36.47 9.07 -18.44
C LEU A 200 -36.75 8.16 -19.64
N ILE A 201 -35.73 7.43 -20.11
CA ILE A 201 -35.88 6.44 -21.18
C ILE A 201 -36.89 5.37 -20.77
N ASP A 202 -36.79 4.86 -19.54
CA ASP A 202 -37.76 3.88 -19.01
C ASP A 202 -39.20 4.42 -19.04
N LYS A 203 -39.39 5.68 -18.63
CA LYS A 203 -40.72 6.33 -18.64
C LYS A 203 -41.25 6.56 -20.05
N ILE A 204 -40.39 6.94 -21.00
CA ILE A 204 -40.77 7.10 -22.40
C ILE A 204 -41.18 5.75 -22.99
N GLY A 205 -40.46 4.67 -22.66
CA GLY A 205 -40.84 3.31 -23.04
C GLY A 205 -42.26 2.95 -22.58
N VAL A 206 -42.57 3.17 -21.29
CA VAL A 206 -43.92 2.91 -20.74
C VAL A 206 -45.00 3.77 -21.42
N LEU A 207 -44.70 5.03 -21.76
CA LEU A 207 -45.66 5.89 -22.47
C LEU A 207 -45.93 5.42 -23.90
N ILE A 208 -44.90 4.94 -24.60
CA ILE A 208 -45.06 4.36 -25.94
C ILE A 208 -45.91 3.08 -25.86
N ASP A 209 -45.66 2.21 -24.88
CA ASP A 209 -46.45 0.99 -24.67
C ASP A 209 -47.93 1.32 -24.38
N HIS A 210 -48.20 2.34 -23.58
CA HIS A 210 -49.57 2.81 -23.31
C HIS A 210 -50.24 3.42 -24.56
N ALA A 211 -49.50 4.17 -25.38
CA ALA A 211 -50.03 4.72 -26.63
C ALA A 211 -50.40 3.60 -27.62
N ASP A 212 -49.55 2.57 -27.75
CA ASP A 212 -49.83 1.40 -28.59
C ASP A 212 -51.06 0.62 -28.13
N GLN A 213 -51.27 0.48 -26.81
CA GLN A 213 -52.49 -0.13 -26.26
C GLN A 213 -53.74 0.67 -26.60
N LEU A 214 -53.68 2.01 -26.50
CA LEU A 214 -54.82 2.88 -26.84
C LEU A 214 -55.16 2.81 -28.34
N ILE A 215 -54.15 2.77 -29.20
CA ILE A 215 -54.35 2.60 -30.66
C ILE A 215 -55.05 1.26 -30.94
N LYS A 216 -54.56 0.16 -30.35
CA LYS A 216 -55.20 -1.17 -30.51
C LYS A 216 -56.63 -1.22 -30.00
N LEU A 217 -56.92 -0.57 -28.86
CA LEU A 217 -58.29 -0.48 -28.34
C LEU A 217 -59.20 0.35 -29.25
N ALA A 218 -58.69 1.43 -29.84
CA ALA A 218 -59.42 2.25 -30.80
C ALA A 218 -59.74 1.46 -32.09
N GLU A 219 -58.77 0.72 -32.63
CA GLU A 219 -58.97 -0.16 -33.79
C GLU A 219 -59.99 -1.26 -33.49
N THR A 220 -59.90 -1.90 -32.32
CA THR A 220 -60.85 -2.94 -31.91
C THR A 220 -62.27 -2.35 -31.82
N LYS A 221 -62.43 -1.17 -31.20
CA LYS A 221 -63.74 -0.49 -31.15
C LYS A 221 -64.27 -0.11 -32.52
N ALA A 222 -63.43 0.42 -33.40
CA ALA A 222 -63.82 0.75 -34.77
C ALA A 222 -64.26 -0.49 -35.57
N SER A 223 -63.56 -1.62 -35.39
CA SER A 223 -63.92 -2.90 -36.03
C SER A 223 -65.17 -3.56 -35.43
N SER A 224 -65.48 -3.30 -34.15
CA SER A 224 -66.70 -3.74 -33.47
C SER A 224 -67.92 -2.86 -33.76
N GLY A 225 -67.81 -1.91 -34.69
CA GLY A 225 -68.93 -1.15 -35.22
C GLY A 225 -70.03 -2.10 -35.66
N ILE A 226 -71.03 -2.24 -34.80
CA ILE A 226 -72.23 -3.04 -34.99
C ILE A 226 -72.79 -2.69 -36.37
N VAL A 227 -72.77 -3.67 -37.28
CA VAL A 227 -73.58 -3.62 -38.49
C VAL A 227 -75.03 -3.71 -38.01
N ILE A 228 -75.63 -2.55 -37.72
CA ILE A 228 -77.07 -2.45 -37.53
C ILE A 228 -77.65 -2.73 -38.92
N LYS A 229 -78.00 -4.00 -39.13
CA LYS A 229 -78.79 -4.46 -40.27
C LYS A 229 -80.25 -4.14 -40.03
#